data_AF-A0A8C3H9R1-F1
#
_entry.id   AF-A0A8C3H9R1-F1
#
_cell.length_a   1.000
_cell.length_b   1.000
_cell.length_c   1.000
_cell.angle_alpha   90.00
_cell.angle_beta   90.00
_cell.angle_gamma   90.00
#
_symmetry.space_group_name_H-M   'P 1'
#
loop_
_entity.id
_entity.type
_entity.pdbx_description
1 polymer ?
#
loop_
_entity_poly.entity_id
_entity_poly.type
_entity_poly.pdbx_seq_one_letter_code
_entity_poly.pdbx_strand_id
1 'polypeptide(L)'
;CAHLLLGPTARLHVHSHTLPPLFPYPLTMVSMASDNALESLREEATCPICLEYFKDPVIIDCGHNLCRACIAQCWEGSNTDISCPQCRETVQQGNLRPNRQLANVVEIAKRLSLQMRPALRRYLDVTLDPDTANPKLILSEDRKCVRLGDTRQDQPNNPERFDPCACVLGAEEFVGGRRYWEVEVGDKPKWDLGVCRESVSRKGDITLTTKQGYWAVTLRNGDKYSVSTSPWTPLPVSVRPSRVGIFLDYEAGEVSFYNVTDRSHLFTFTDTFSGTLRPYFCPCNNTGGTNTAPLIICPVPAQAGGNLCP
;
A
#
# COMPACT_ATOMS: atom_id res chain seq x y z
N CYS A 1 -36.26 -17.18 -69.99
CA CYS A 1 -37.40 -16.58 -69.28
C CYS A 1 -37.35 -16.94 -67.80
N ALA A 2 -37.61 -15.95 -66.94
CA ALA A 2 -37.80 -16.00 -65.48
C ALA A 2 -36.53 -16.30 -64.64
N HIS A 3 -35.86 -15.25 -64.15
CA HIS A 3 -36.08 -14.56 -62.86
C HIS A 3 -35.35 -15.23 -61.69
N LEU A 4 -34.24 -14.64 -61.26
CA LEU A 4 -33.76 -14.74 -59.87
C LEU A 4 -33.08 -13.41 -59.49
N LEU A 5 -33.76 -12.70 -58.58
CA LEU A 5 -33.33 -11.47 -57.93
C LEU A 5 -32.17 -11.80 -56.98
N LEU A 6 -31.04 -11.09 -57.10
CA LEU A 6 -30.02 -11.03 -56.06
C LEU A 6 -30.04 -9.62 -55.45
N GLY A 7 -30.61 -9.55 -54.24
CA GLY A 7 -30.47 -8.44 -53.29
C GLY A 7 -29.12 -8.46 -52.57
N PRO A 8 -28.89 -7.53 -51.64
CA PRO A 8 -27.60 -6.88 -51.44
C PRO A 8 -26.59 -7.70 -50.65
N THR A 9 -25.31 -7.43 -50.94
CA THR A 9 -24.12 -7.87 -50.20
C THR A 9 -24.24 -7.57 -48.70
N ALA A 10 -24.46 -8.60 -47.90
CA ALA A 10 -24.22 -8.55 -46.46
C ALA A 10 -22.70 -8.61 -46.22
N ARG A 11 -22.11 -7.49 -45.82
CA ARG A 11 -20.77 -7.46 -45.22
C ARG A 11 -20.83 -8.22 -43.89
N LEU A 12 -20.16 -9.36 -43.80
CA LEU A 12 -19.84 -10.00 -42.54
C LEU A 12 -18.94 -9.05 -41.72
N HIS A 13 -19.53 -8.42 -40.70
CA HIS A 13 -18.79 -7.74 -39.64
C HIS A 13 -18.08 -8.82 -38.82
N VAL A 14 -16.75 -8.89 -38.94
CA VAL A 14 -15.94 -9.64 -37.99
C VAL A 14 -15.94 -8.83 -36.70
N HIS A 15 -16.75 -9.23 -35.73
CA HIS A 15 -16.60 -8.74 -34.37
C HIS A 15 -15.26 -9.25 -33.83
N SER A 16 -14.29 -8.34 -33.73
CA SER A 16 -13.11 -8.53 -32.90
C SER A 16 -13.59 -8.61 -31.45
N HIS A 17 -13.84 -9.82 -30.97
CA HIS A 17 -13.94 -10.11 -29.54
C HIS A 17 -12.54 -9.89 -28.93
N THR A 18 -12.24 -8.64 -28.58
CA THR A 18 -11.22 -8.35 -27.58
C THR A 18 -11.69 -8.98 -26.27
N LEU A 19 -11.01 -10.05 -25.85
CA LEU A 19 -11.11 -10.58 -24.50
C LEU A 19 -10.94 -9.42 -23.49
N PRO A 20 -11.77 -9.33 -22.45
CA PRO A 20 -11.56 -8.34 -21.41
C PRO A 20 -10.21 -8.62 -20.72
N PRO A 21 -9.43 -7.59 -20.37
CA PRO A 21 -8.21 -7.79 -19.60
C PRO A 21 -8.59 -8.45 -18.26
N LEU A 22 -8.09 -9.66 -18.06
CA LEU A 22 -8.05 -10.28 -16.74
C LEU A 22 -7.15 -9.41 -15.86
N PHE A 23 -7.64 -9.10 -14.65
CA PHE A 23 -7.07 -8.26 -13.59
C PHE A 23 -7.49 -6.78 -13.57
N PRO A 24 -8.59 -6.47 -12.85
CA PRO A 24 -8.77 -5.19 -12.19
C PRO A 24 -8.93 -5.42 -10.69
N TYR A 25 -7.84 -5.77 -9.99
CA TYR A 25 -7.86 -5.74 -8.53
C TYR A 25 -6.67 -4.91 -8.03
N PRO A 26 -6.91 -3.92 -7.16
CA PRO A 26 -5.83 -3.12 -6.59
C PRO A 26 -4.90 -4.04 -5.79
N LEU A 27 -3.60 -3.75 -5.83
CA LEU A 27 -2.56 -4.49 -5.09
C LEU A 27 -2.87 -4.61 -3.59
N THR A 28 -3.74 -3.75 -3.04
CA THR A 28 -4.27 -3.77 -1.68
C THR A 28 -5.27 -4.91 -1.42
N MET A 29 -6.09 -5.32 -2.39
CA MET A 29 -6.97 -6.48 -2.24
C MET A 29 -6.21 -7.80 -2.42
N VAL A 30 -5.25 -7.85 -3.35
CA VAL A 30 -4.35 -9.01 -3.47
C VAL A 30 -3.51 -9.13 -2.19
N SER A 31 -3.03 -8.01 -1.63
CA SER A 31 -2.30 -8.04 -0.36
C SER A 31 -3.20 -8.41 0.81
N MET A 32 -4.38 -7.77 1.01
CA MET A 32 -5.29 -8.10 2.11
C MET A 32 -5.87 -9.52 2.04
N ALA A 33 -6.20 -10.02 0.84
CA ALA A 33 -6.63 -11.40 0.67
C ALA A 33 -5.48 -12.38 0.90
N SER A 34 -4.26 -12.02 0.50
CA SER A 34 -3.07 -12.82 0.81
C SER A 34 -2.69 -12.76 2.29
N ASP A 35 -2.89 -11.63 2.96
CA ASP A 35 -2.60 -11.42 4.38
C ASP A 35 -3.60 -12.22 5.23
N ASN A 36 -4.89 -12.19 4.89
CA ASN A 36 -5.90 -13.04 5.53
C ASN A 36 -5.63 -14.53 5.29
N ALA A 37 -5.27 -14.93 4.07
CA ALA A 37 -4.93 -16.32 3.77
C ALA A 37 -3.66 -16.78 4.50
N LEU A 38 -2.69 -15.88 4.70
CA LEU A 38 -1.47 -16.14 5.44
C LEU A 38 -1.72 -16.24 6.95
N GLU A 39 -2.56 -15.38 7.52
CA GLU A 39 -2.95 -15.48 8.93
C GLU A 39 -3.74 -16.78 9.17
N SER A 40 -4.68 -17.15 8.29
CA SER A 40 -5.33 -18.46 8.36
C SER A 40 -4.32 -19.61 8.24
N LEU A 41 -3.36 -19.54 7.32
CA LEU A 41 -2.30 -20.57 7.20
C LEU A 41 -1.39 -20.61 8.44
N ARG A 42 -1.12 -19.47 9.06
CA ARG A 42 -0.32 -19.36 10.28
C ARG A 42 -1.05 -19.98 11.46
N GLU A 43 -2.33 -19.68 11.64
CA GLU A 43 -3.17 -20.29 12.68
C GLU A 43 -3.18 -21.82 12.55
N GLU A 44 -3.37 -22.34 11.34
CA GLU A 44 -3.36 -23.78 11.05
C GLU A 44 -1.97 -24.43 11.26
N ALA A 45 -0.90 -23.65 11.17
CA ALA A 45 0.48 -24.10 11.37
C ALA A 45 1.01 -23.84 12.80
N THR A 46 0.15 -23.39 13.71
CA THR A 46 0.51 -23.02 15.09
C THR A 46 0.08 -24.09 16.08
N CYS A 47 0.97 -24.39 17.03
CA CYS A 47 0.65 -25.31 18.11
C CYS A 47 -0.29 -24.65 19.13
N PRO A 48 -1.42 -25.28 19.49
CA PRO A 48 -2.39 -24.69 20.43
C PRO A 48 -1.89 -24.61 21.87
N ILE A 49 -0.73 -25.19 22.19
CA ILE A 49 -0.16 -25.18 23.55
C ILE A 49 0.88 -24.08 23.71
N CYS A 50 1.88 -24.02 22.83
CA CYS A 50 2.91 -22.99 22.91
C CYS A 50 2.59 -21.73 22.10
N LEU A 51 1.53 -21.75 21.28
CA LEU A 51 1.09 -20.64 20.42
C LEU A 51 2.15 -20.17 19.42
N GLU A 52 3.09 -21.06 19.11
CA GLU A 52 4.16 -20.86 18.12
C GLU A 52 4.02 -21.87 16.99
N TYR A 53 4.69 -21.61 15.86
CA TYR A 53 4.77 -22.57 14.76
C TYR A 53 5.21 -23.95 15.27
N PHE A 54 4.57 -25.02 14.76
CA PHE A 54 4.89 -26.37 15.21
C PHE A 54 6.39 -26.68 15.09
N LYS A 55 6.96 -27.19 16.18
CA LYS A 55 8.31 -27.76 16.22
C LYS A 55 8.18 -29.26 16.46
N ASP A 56 8.69 -30.04 15.53
CA ASP A 56 8.55 -31.51 15.51
C ASP A 56 7.09 -31.95 15.74
N PRO A 57 6.14 -31.57 14.84
CA PRO A 57 4.73 -31.87 15.02
C PRO A 57 4.47 -33.37 15.09
N VAL A 58 3.63 -33.76 16.03
CA VAL A 58 3.10 -35.12 16.18
C VAL A 58 1.58 -35.10 16.13
N ILE A 59 0.98 -36.18 15.60
CA ILE A 59 -0.46 -36.37 15.55
C ILE A 59 -0.89 -37.40 16.61
N ILE A 60 -1.94 -37.06 17.36
CA ILE A 60 -2.64 -37.95 18.31
C ILE A 60 -3.70 -38.76 17.54
N ASP A 61 -4.13 -39.91 18.05
CA ASP A 61 -5.16 -40.75 17.43
C ASP A 61 -6.49 -40.02 17.18
N CYS A 62 -6.83 -39.01 17.99
CA CYS A 62 -7.98 -38.13 17.78
C CYS A 62 -7.80 -37.11 16.61
N GLY A 63 -6.64 -37.13 15.93
CA GLY A 63 -6.32 -36.27 14.77
C GLY A 63 -5.69 -34.91 15.09
N HIS A 64 -5.59 -34.53 16.36
CA HIS A 64 -5.01 -33.25 16.77
C HIS A 64 -3.48 -33.25 16.69
N ASN A 65 -2.90 -32.13 16.27
CA ASN A 65 -1.47 -31.97 16.10
C ASN A 65 -0.88 -31.09 17.22
N LEU A 66 0.26 -31.51 17.77
CA LEU A 66 0.97 -30.82 18.86
C LEU A 66 2.48 -30.88 18.62
N CYS A 67 3.24 -29.93 19.16
CA CYS A 67 4.70 -30.08 19.23
C CYS A 67 5.04 -31.29 20.11
N ARG A 68 6.03 -32.09 19.72
CA ARG A 68 6.50 -33.24 20.53
C ARG A 68 6.83 -32.86 21.97
N ALA A 69 7.50 -31.72 22.17
CA ALA A 69 7.85 -31.22 23.50
C ALA A 69 6.60 -30.82 24.31
N CYS A 70 5.65 -30.12 23.69
CA CYS A 70 4.43 -29.68 24.37
C CYS A 70 3.59 -30.85 24.86
N ILE A 71 3.39 -31.88 24.02
CA ILE A 71 2.60 -33.03 24.42
C ILE A 71 3.33 -33.91 25.46
N ALA A 72 4.66 -34.03 25.35
CA ALA A 72 5.45 -34.72 26.38
C ALA A 72 5.28 -34.04 27.74
N GLN A 73 5.37 -32.71 27.78
CA GLN A 73 5.18 -31.92 29.00
C GLN A 73 3.75 -32.05 29.56
N CYS A 74 2.72 -32.10 28.71
CA CYS A 74 1.34 -32.32 29.16
C CYS A 74 1.13 -33.72 29.76
N TRP A 75 1.96 -34.70 29.41
CA TRP A 75 1.86 -36.08 29.91
C TRP A 75 2.85 -36.39 31.03
N GLU A 76 3.72 -35.44 31.40
CA GLU A 76 4.62 -35.57 32.55
C GLU A 76 3.79 -35.70 33.85
N GLY A 77 3.77 -36.91 34.43
CA GLY A 77 3.14 -37.20 35.72
C GLY A 77 1.87 -38.06 35.70
N SER A 78 1.32 -38.39 34.51
CA SER A 78 0.10 -39.20 34.38
C SER A 78 0.39 -40.58 33.79
N ASN A 79 0.35 -41.63 34.63
CA ASN A 79 0.67 -43.01 34.21
C ASN A 79 -0.52 -43.83 33.68
N THR A 80 -1.76 -43.36 33.83
CA THR A 80 -2.95 -44.19 33.55
C THR A 80 -4.03 -43.51 32.69
N ASP A 81 -4.12 -42.18 32.66
CA ASP A 81 -5.10 -41.44 31.87
C ASP A 81 -4.44 -40.34 31.03
N ILE A 82 -3.92 -40.74 29.88
CA ILE A 82 -3.36 -39.84 28.88
C ILE A 82 -4.52 -39.31 28.03
N SER A 83 -4.73 -38.00 28.03
CA SER A 83 -5.77 -37.36 27.21
C SER A 83 -5.20 -36.32 26.26
N CYS A 84 -5.91 -36.06 25.16
CA CYS A 84 -5.57 -34.98 24.25
C CYS A 84 -5.82 -33.61 24.91
N PRO A 85 -4.83 -32.72 25.02
CA PRO A 85 -5.02 -31.38 25.58
C PRO A 85 -6.06 -30.52 24.86
N GLN A 86 -6.33 -30.80 23.58
CA GLN A 86 -7.23 -30.01 22.74
C GLN A 86 -8.70 -30.47 22.83
N CYS A 87 -8.97 -31.78 22.76
CA CYS A 87 -10.35 -32.32 22.77
C CYS A 87 -10.70 -33.19 23.98
N ARG A 88 -9.72 -33.49 24.85
CA ARG A 88 -9.85 -34.31 26.07
C ARG A 88 -10.20 -35.79 25.84
N GLU A 89 -10.15 -36.26 24.61
CA GLU A 89 -10.32 -37.69 24.29
C GLU A 89 -9.17 -38.53 24.90
N THR A 90 -9.51 -39.66 25.53
CA THR A 90 -8.55 -40.59 26.15
C THR A 90 -7.76 -41.32 25.07
N VAL A 91 -6.43 -41.28 25.18
CA VAL A 91 -5.49 -41.87 24.23
C VAL A 91 -4.94 -43.16 24.81
N GLN A 92 -5.22 -44.30 24.15
CA GLN A 92 -4.96 -45.61 24.73
C GLN A 92 -3.47 -45.99 24.77
N GLN A 93 -2.65 -45.43 23.87
CA GLN A 93 -1.20 -45.63 23.84
C GLN A 93 -0.57 -44.34 23.32
N GLY A 94 0.53 -43.88 23.93
CA GLY A 94 1.30 -42.70 23.49
C GLY A 94 1.98 -42.86 22.14
N ASN A 95 1.30 -43.44 21.15
CA ASN A 95 1.73 -43.64 19.78
C ASN A 95 1.68 -42.32 19.01
N LEU A 96 2.48 -41.36 19.47
CA LEU A 96 2.70 -40.08 18.83
C LEU A 96 3.42 -40.32 17.51
N ARG A 97 2.69 -40.19 16.41
CA ARG A 97 3.28 -40.31 15.07
C ARG A 97 3.77 -38.94 14.62
N PRO A 98 5.05 -38.80 14.20
CA PRO A 98 5.51 -37.56 13.58
C PRO A 98 4.70 -37.23 12.32
N ASN A 99 4.20 -36.00 12.21
CA ASN A 99 3.47 -35.52 11.04
C ASN A 99 4.41 -34.75 10.11
N ARG A 100 5.10 -35.48 9.22
CA ARG A 100 6.07 -34.90 8.28
C ARG A 100 5.43 -33.94 7.28
N GLN A 101 4.19 -34.19 6.89
CA GLN A 101 3.43 -33.33 5.99
C GLN A 101 3.18 -31.98 6.65
N LEU A 102 2.74 -31.96 7.91
CA LEU A 102 2.56 -30.72 8.67
C LEU A 102 3.89 -30.01 8.89
N ALA A 103 4.99 -30.73 9.16
CA ALA A 103 6.31 -30.11 9.25
C ALA A 103 6.70 -29.39 7.93
N ASN A 104 6.42 -29.99 6.77
CA ASN A 104 6.64 -29.34 5.47
C ASN A 104 5.75 -28.11 5.28
N VAL A 105 4.47 -28.19 5.65
CA VAL A 105 3.54 -27.04 5.59
C VAL A 105 4.02 -25.91 6.49
N VAL A 106 4.52 -26.22 7.69
CA VAL A 106 5.08 -25.22 8.61
C VAL A 106 6.30 -24.54 8.00
N GLU A 107 7.20 -25.27 7.33
CA GLU A 107 8.34 -24.67 6.65
C GLU A 107 7.93 -23.81 5.44
N ILE A 108 6.91 -24.23 4.68
CA ILE A 108 6.31 -23.42 3.63
C ILE A 108 5.68 -22.15 4.23
N ALA A 109 4.91 -22.27 5.31
CA ALA A 109 4.27 -21.16 5.99
C ALA A 109 5.31 -20.18 6.55
N LYS A 110 6.36 -20.66 7.22
CA LYS A 110 7.49 -19.82 7.67
C LYS A 110 8.15 -19.10 6.50
N ARG A 111 8.44 -19.79 5.41
CA ARG A 111 9.04 -19.18 4.21
C ARG A 111 8.13 -18.14 3.58
N LEU A 112 6.83 -18.44 3.45
CA LEU A 112 5.83 -17.50 2.95
C LEU A 112 5.70 -16.29 3.88
N SER A 113 5.64 -16.48 5.20
CA SER A 113 5.63 -15.39 6.18
C SER A 113 6.89 -14.52 6.08
N LEU A 114 8.06 -15.13 5.89
CA LEU A 114 9.32 -14.40 5.64
C LEU A 114 9.32 -13.67 4.29
N GLN A 115 8.69 -14.26 3.27
CA GLN A 115 8.52 -13.68 1.93
C GLN A 115 7.38 -12.66 1.83
N MET A 116 6.45 -12.63 2.79
CA MET A 116 5.27 -11.74 2.87
C MET A 116 5.40 -10.59 3.90
N ARG A 117 6.50 -10.57 4.68
CA ARG A 117 7.06 -9.34 5.28
C ARG A 117 7.22 -8.11 4.34
N PRO A 118 7.17 -8.18 2.99
CA PRO A 118 7.21 -7.01 2.11
C PRO A 118 6.04 -6.05 2.16
N ALA A 119 4.85 -6.42 2.66
CA ALA A 119 3.75 -5.44 2.79
C ALA A 119 4.16 -4.26 3.71
N LEU A 120 4.88 -4.57 4.80
CA LEU A 120 5.44 -3.57 5.70
C LEU A 120 6.80 -2.99 5.24
N ARG A 121 7.56 -3.68 4.36
CA ARG A 121 8.77 -3.08 3.75
C ARG A 121 8.47 -2.04 2.66
N ARG A 122 7.27 -2.07 2.08
CA ARG A 122 6.84 -1.08 1.07
C ARG A 122 6.36 0.20 1.73
N TYR A 123 5.72 0.09 2.88
CA TYR A 123 5.31 1.24 3.69
C TYR A 123 6.54 2.04 4.11
N LEU A 124 6.62 3.27 3.61
CA LEU A 124 7.69 4.20 3.88
C LEU A 124 7.21 5.22 4.90
N ASP A 125 7.98 5.41 5.95
CA ASP A 125 7.72 6.46 6.94
C ASP A 125 8.20 7.82 6.41
N VAL A 126 7.49 8.39 5.44
CA VAL A 126 7.87 9.64 4.76
C VAL A 126 7.85 10.81 5.74
N THR A 127 8.86 11.68 5.67
CA THR A 127 8.94 12.93 6.44
C THR A 127 9.09 14.12 5.50
N LEU A 128 8.61 15.29 5.89
CA LEU A 128 8.70 16.50 5.09
C LEU A 128 10.09 17.15 5.22
N ASP A 129 10.63 17.64 4.12
CA ASP A 129 11.94 18.28 4.05
C ASP A 129 11.82 19.82 4.21
N PRO A 130 12.22 20.40 5.36
CA PRO A 130 12.10 21.84 5.61
C PRO A 130 12.93 22.72 4.66
N ASP A 131 14.01 22.18 4.08
CA ASP A 131 14.90 22.94 3.20
C ASP A 131 14.27 23.15 1.81
N THR A 132 13.31 22.31 1.45
CA THR A 132 12.53 22.44 0.20
C THR A 132 11.25 23.26 0.38
N ALA A 133 10.76 23.37 1.61
CA ALA A 133 9.43 23.90 1.91
C ALA A 133 9.29 25.38 1.55
N ASN A 134 8.22 25.73 0.86
CA ASN A 134 7.90 27.13 0.61
C ASN A 134 7.82 27.94 1.91
N PRO A 135 8.34 29.19 1.96
CA PRO A 135 8.38 29.98 3.19
C PRO A 135 7.02 30.28 3.84
N LYS A 136 5.89 30.12 3.12
CA LYS A 136 4.56 30.25 3.72
C LYS A 136 4.02 28.94 4.31
N LEU A 137 4.69 27.82 4.10
CA LEU A 137 4.24 26.52 4.63
C LEU A 137 4.66 26.35 6.08
N ILE A 138 3.70 25.92 6.90
CA ILE A 138 3.93 25.56 8.30
C ILE A 138 3.97 24.04 8.38
N LEU A 139 5.10 23.52 8.83
CA LEU A 139 5.32 22.09 9.05
C LEU A 139 5.13 21.76 10.54
N SER A 140 4.60 20.57 10.85
CA SER A 140 4.61 20.06 12.23
C SER A 140 6.01 19.64 12.66
N GLU A 141 6.23 19.58 13.97
CA GLU A 141 7.52 19.18 14.58
C GLU A 141 7.95 17.77 14.16
N ASP A 142 6.99 16.83 14.08
CA ASP A 142 7.21 15.46 13.62
C ASP A 142 7.43 15.35 12.10
N ARG A 143 7.34 16.46 11.37
CA ARG A 143 7.47 16.56 9.91
C ARG A 143 6.47 15.68 9.14
N LYS A 144 5.30 15.38 9.72
CA LYS A 144 4.23 14.63 9.06
C LYS A 144 3.11 15.49 8.51
N CYS A 145 2.96 16.72 8.99
CA CYS A 145 1.88 17.62 8.58
C CYS A 145 2.42 18.86 7.86
N VAL A 146 1.71 19.28 6.82
CA VAL A 146 1.96 20.56 6.13
C VAL A 146 0.67 21.31 5.86
N ARG A 147 0.64 22.60 6.18
CA ARG A 147 -0.45 23.52 5.81
C ARG A 147 0.11 24.85 5.32
N LEU A 148 -0.72 25.59 4.60
CA LEU A 148 -0.39 26.98 4.25
C LEU A 148 -0.65 27.90 5.45
N GLY A 149 0.33 28.71 5.80
CA GLY A 149 0.22 29.80 6.77
C GLY A 149 -0.13 31.13 6.10
N ASP A 150 -0.54 32.10 6.91
CA ASP A 150 -0.93 33.43 6.45
C ASP A 150 0.29 34.32 6.16
N THR A 151 1.37 34.12 6.91
CA THR A 151 2.61 34.91 6.82
C THR A 151 3.75 34.13 6.18
N ARG A 152 4.63 34.87 5.49
CA ARG A 152 5.90 34.33 5.01
C ARG A 152 6.85 34.23 6.20
N GLN A 153 7.44 33.06 6.42
CA GLN A 153 8.45 32.84 7.45
C GLN A 153 9.82 33.33 6.98
N ASP A 154 10.65 33.75 7.93
CA ASP A 154 12.03 34.11 7.68
C ASP A 154 12.87 32.83 7.59
N GLN A 155 13.14 32.41 6.37
CA GLN A 155 13.84 31.18 6.02
C GLN A 155 14.92 31.51 4.98
N PRO A 156 16.07 30.80 4.99
CA PRO A 156 17.13 31.05 4.02
C PRO A 156 16.62 30.81 2.59
N ASN A 157 17.02 31.67 1.66
CA ASN A 157 16.71 31.50 0.24
C ASN A 157 17.74 30.58 -0.42
N ASN A 158 17.69 29.29 -0.06
CA ASN A 158 18.51 28.24 -0.67
C ASN A 158 17.90 27.76 -2.02
N PRO A 159 18.72 27.19 -2.92
CA PRO A 159 18.26 26.72 -4.23
C PRO A 159 17.16 25.65 -4.18
N GLU A 160 17.19 24.78 -3.17
CA GLU A 160 16.29 23.63 -3.01
C GLU A 160 14.86 24.08 -2.62
N ARG A 161 14.72 25.29 -2.08
CA ARG A 161 13.45 25.83 -1.60
C ARG A 161 12.52 26.27 -2.72
N PHE A 162 11.30 25.77 -2.70
CA PHE A 162 10.23 26.30 -3.55
C PHE A 162 9.86 27.74 -3.15
N ASP A 163 10.00 28.69 -4.05
CA ASP A 163 9.59 30.09 -3.80
C ASP A 163 8.19 30.47 -4.36
N PRO A 164 7.81 30.08 -5.59
CA PRO A 164 6.56 30.53 -6.19
C PRO A 164 5.34 29.68 -5.77
N CYS A 165 5.54 28.38 -5.57
CA CYS A 165 4.47 27.43 -5.29
C CYS A 165 4.49 27.02 -3.81
N ALA A 166 3.31 26.90 -3.20
CA ALA A 166 3.15 26.43 -1.83
C ALA A 166 3.37 24.90 -1.74
N CYS A 167 4.59 24.45 -2.05
CA CYS A 167 4.98 23.05 -2.16
C CYS A 167 6.14 22.72 -1.22
N VAL A 168 6.28 21.43 -0.94
CA VAL A 168 7.35 20.83 -0.14
C VAL A 168 7.59 19.39 -0.62
N LEU A 169 8.82 18.89 -0.48
CA LEU A 169 9.16 17.50 -0.78
C LEU A 169 9.23 16.65 0.48
N GLY A 170 9.11 15.34 0.30
CA GLY A 170 9.54 14.38 1.32
C GLY A 170 11.06 14.30 1.39
N ALA A 171 11.64 14.07 2.56
CA ALA A 171 13.09 13.95 2.80
C ALA A 171 13.70 12.71 2.12
N GLU A 172 12.86 11.73 1.80
CA GLU A 172 13.27 10.44 1.27
C GLU A 172 13.56 10.52 -0.23
N GLU A 173 14.67 9.90 -0.61
CA GLU A 173 15.18 9.87 -1.97
C GLU A 173 15.06 8.46 -2.57
N PHE A 174 14.52 8.36 -3.79
CA PHE A 174 14.34 7.09 -4.48
C PHE A 174 15.20 7.03 -5.74
N VAL A 175 16.14 6.10 -5.74
CA VAL A 175 16.96 5.72 -6.91
C VAL A 175 16.64 4.30 -7.41
N GLY A 176 15.60 3.68 -6.84
CA GLY A 176 15.20 2.31 -7.11
C GLY A 176 14.22 1.77 -6.06
N GLY A 177 13.66 0.62 -6.35
CA GLY A 177 12.76 -0.14 -5.50
C GLY A 177 11.31 0.30 -5.55
N ARG A 178 10.53 -0.37 -4.70
CA ARG A 178 9.09 -0.16 -4.55
C ARG A 178 8.77 0.50 -3.22
N ARG A 179 7.98 1.56 -3.24
CA ARG A 179 7.62 2.37 -2.06
C ARG A 179 6.13 2.70 -2.06
N TYR A 180 5.55 2.75 -0.88
CA TYR A 180 4.16 3.10 -0.65
C TYR A 180 4.04 4.03 0.56
N TRP A 181 3.21 5.06 0.46
CA TRP A 181 2.82 5.89 1.60
C TRP A 181 1.41 6.42 1.40
N GLU A 182 0.78 6.87 2.48
CA GLU A 182 -0.56 7.42 2.47
C GLU A 182 -0.57 8.85 3.00
N VAL A 183 -1.49 9.66 2.46
CA VAL A 183 -1.69 11.04 2.86
C VAL A 183 -3.16 11.29 3.12
N GLU A 184 -3.48 11.70 4.34
CA GLU A 184 -4.80 12.23 4.69
C GLU A 184 -4.94 13.63 4.06
N VAL A 185 -6.00 13.79 3.28
CA VAL A 185 -6.39 15.05 2.63
C VAL A 185 -7.69 15.61 3.23
N GLY A 186 -8.45 14.80 3.96
CA GLY A 186 -9.73 15.18 4.55
C GLY A 186 -10.67 15.83 3.54
N ASP A 187 -11.37 16.88 3.97
CA ASP A 187 -12.31 17.63 3.12
C ASP A 187 -11.68 18.79 2.35
N LYS A 188 -10.34 18.83 2.23
CA LYS A 188 -9.63 19.91 1.53
C LYS A 188 -10.12 20.04 0.09
N PRO A 189 -10.56 21.23 -0.37
CA PRO A 189 -11.06 21.41 -1.72
C PRO A 189 -9.96 21.58 -2.78
N LYS A 190 -8.70 21.71 -2.37
CA LYS A 190 -7.54 21.84 -3.27
C LYS A 190 -6.28 21.22 -2.66
N TRP A 191 -5.56 20.44 -3.46
CA TRP A 191 -4.24 19.88 -3.13
C TRP A 191 -3.60 19.25 -4.37
N ASP A 192 -2.28 19.04 -4.32
CA ASP A 192 -1.54 18.20 -5.27
C ASP A 192 -0.68 17.20 -4.49
N LEU A 193 -0.68 15.94 -4.95
CA LEU A 193 0.07 14.85 -4.35
C LEU A 193 0.75 14.01 -5.43
N GLY A 194 1.98 13.55 -5.17
CA GLY A 194 2.63 12.60 -6.07
C GLY A 194 4.12 12.47 -5.84
N VAL A 195 4.87 12.33 -6.93
CA VAL A 195 6.33 12.31 -6.93
C VAL A 195 6.88 13.28 -7.97
N CYS A 196 8.10 13.76 -7.74
CA CYS A 196 8.83 14.56 -8.71
C CYS A 196 10.29 14.16 -8.79
N ARG A 197 10.98 14.52 -9.87
CA ARG A 197 12.44 14.42 -9.93
C ARG A 197 13.08 15.34 -8.90
N GLU A 198 14.21 14.94 -8.33
CA GLU A 198 15.03 15.83 -7.49
C GLU A 198 15.43 17.10 -8.27
N SER A 199 15.73 16.95 -9.55
CA SER A 199 16.24 18.01 -10.43
C SER A 199 15.19 18.98 -10.98
N VAL A 200 13.92 18.93 -10.52
CA VAL A 200 12.91 19.88 -11.03
C VAL A 200 13.22 21.30 -10.57
N SER A 201 12.83 22.30 -11.37
CA SER A 201 13.03 23.71 -11.00
C SER A 201 12.21 24.06 -9.76
N ARG A 202 12.85 24.73 -8.79
CA ARG A 202 12.21 25.21 -7.56
C ARG A 202 11.93 26.72 -7.59
N LYS A 203 12.39 27.41 -8.63
CA LYS A 203 12.33 28.87 -8.80
C LYS A 203 11.70 29.23 -10.15
N GLY A 204 11.19 30.45 -10.26
CA GLY A 204 10.60 30.96 -11.50
C GLY A 204 9.23 30.36 -11.80
N ASP A 205 8.93 30.13 -13.06
CA ASP A 205 7.66 29.52 -13.47
C ASP A 205 7.73 28.00 -13.36
N ILE A 206 6.84 27.41 -12.55
CA ILE A 206 6.81 25.97 -12.27
C ILE A 206 5.55 25.40 -12.90
N THR A 207 5.74 24.54 -13.90
CA THR A 207 4.64 23.84 -14.58
C THR A 207 4.56 22.39 -14.10
N LEU A 208 3.52 22.05 -13.34
CA LEU A 208 3.28 20.70 -12.84
C LEU A 208 2.84 19.77 -14.00
N THR A 209 3.80 19.11 -14.66
CA THR A 209 3.54 18.11 -15.71
C THR A 209 4.57 16.98 -15.69
N THR A 210 4.22 15.81 -16.25
CA THR A 210 5.15 14.68 -16.43
C THR A 210 6.36 15.07 -17.27
N LYS A 211 6.17 15.91 -18.30
CA LYS A 211 7.26 16.46 -19.13
C LYS A 211 8.28 17.25 -18.31
N GLN A 212 7.84 17.93 -17.26
CA GLN A 212 8.70 18.67 -16.32
C GLN A 212 9.15 17.83 -15.12
N GLY A 213 8.89 16.52 -15.14
CA GLY A 213 9.33 15.60 -14.08
C GLY A 213 8.39 15.53 -12.87
N TYR A 214 7.10 15.79 -13.04
CA TYR A 214 6.08 15.67 -11.99
C TYR A 214 4.99 14.66 -12.37
N TRP A 215 4.80 13.65 -11.53
CA TRP A 215 3.72 12.65 -11.65
C TRP A 215 2.80 12.80 -10.45
N ALA A 216 1.69 13.53 -10.63
CA ALA A 216 0.83 13.96 -9.54
C ALA A 216 -0.66 13.89 -9.88
N VAL A 217 -1.47 13.59 -8.86
CA VAL A 217 -2.93 13.79 -8.85
C VAL A 217 -3.21 15.12 -8.17
N THR A 218 -4.14 15.88 -8.74
CA THR A 218 -4.52 17.22 -8.29
C THR A 218 -6.01 17.28 -8.04
N LEU A 219 -6.43 18.01 -7.02
CA LEU A 219 -7.83 18.38 -6.77
C LEU A 219 -7.98 19.90 -6.88
N ARG A 220 -9.01 20.36 -7.59
CA ARG A 220 -9.42 21.77 -7.64
C ARG A 220 -10.91 21.89 -7.38
N ASN A 221 -11.30 22.98 -6.71
CA ASN A 221 -12.70 23.34 -6.47
C ASN A 221 -13.57 22.27 -5.76
N GLY A 222 -12.94 21.33 -5.05
CA GLY A 222 -13.63 20.30 -4.26
C GLY A 222 -13.99 19.03 -5.01
N ASP A 223 -14.10 19.07 -6.33
CA ASP A 223 -14.59 17.94 -7.15
C ASP A 223 -13.85 17.74 -8.48
N LYS A 224 -13.00 18.69 -8.92
CA LYS A 224 -12.27 18.59 -10.18
C LYS A 224 -10.92 17.93 -9.97
N TYR A 225 -10.87 16.62 -10.17
CA TYR A 225 -9.62 15.86 -10.16
C TYR A 225 -8.95 15.88 -11.53
N SER A 226 -7.64 15.96 -11.56
CA SER A 226 -6.84 15.87 -12.79
C SER A 226 -5.47 15.30 -12.49
N VAL A 227 -4.88 14.66 -13.49
CA VAL A 227 -3.51 14.14 -13.43
C VAL A 227 -2.58 15.00 -14.27
N SER A 228 -1.34 15.16 -13.80
CA SER A 228 -0.32 16.04 -14.39
C SER A 228 0.29 15.51 -15.68
N THR A 229 -0.45 14.78 -16.50
CA THR A 229 -0.04 14.42 -17.86
C THR A 229 0.22 15.68 -18.71
N SER A 230 0.84 15.51 -19.88
CA SER A 230 1.07 16.61 -20.82
C SER A 230 0.40 16.29 -22.17
N PRO A 231 -0.79 16.83 -22.48
CA PRO A 231 -1.57 17.80 -21.68
C PRO A 231 -2.26 17.17 -20.47
N TRP A 232 -2.70 18.00 -19.52
CA TRP A 232 -3.38 17.54 -18.31
C TRP A 232 -4.65 16.74 -18.65
N THR A 233 -4.86 15.63 -17.96
CA THR A 233 -6.00 14.74 -18.18
C THR A 233 -6.97 14.84 -17.00
N PRO A 234 -8.25 15.17 -17.24
CA PRO A 234 -9.28 15.07 -16.21
C PRO A 234 -9.39 13.64 -15.67
N LEU A 235 -9.54 13.51 -14.35
CA LEU A 235 -9.66 12.21 -13.69
C LEU A 235 -11.08 12.07 -13.12
N PRO A 236 -11.92 11.17 -13.67
CA PRO A 236 -13.21 10.87 -13.07
C PRO A 236 -13.03 10.17 -11.72
N VAL A 237 -13.61 10.74 -10.67
CA VAL A 237 -13.55 10.18 -9.30
C VAL A 237 -14.97 10.06 -8.77
N SER A 238 -15.43 8.83 -8.52
CA SER A 238 -16.80 8.56 -8.07
C SER A 238 -17.01 8.84 -6.58
N VAL A 239 -16.04 8.45 -5.75
CA VAL A 239 -16.04 8.70 -4.30
C VAL A 239 -14.90 9.64 -3.98
N ARG A 240 -15.20 10.73 -3.26
CA ARG A 240 -14.17 11.68 -2.85
C ARG A 240 -13.19 11.01 -1.85
N PRO A 241 -11.87 10.96 -2.13
CA PRO A 241 -10.90 10.46 -1.18
C PRO A 241 -10.74 11.43 -0.01
N SER A 242 -10.87 10.91 1.22
CA SER A 242 -10.33 11.54 2.43
C SER A 242 -8.85 11.18 2.63
N ARG A 243 -8.40 10.09 2.00
CA ARG A 243 -7.01 9.62 2.03
C ARG A 243 -6.58 9.08 0.67
N VAL A 244 -5.36 9.42 0.28
CA VAL A 244 -4.74 9.01 -0.99
C VAL A 244 -3.51 8.16 -0.71
N GLY A 245 -3.46 6.98 -1.33
CA GLY A 245 -2.30 6.09 -1.31
C GLY A 245 -1.46 6.30 -2.56
N ILE A 246 -0.15 6.37 -2.41
CA ILE A 246 0.80 6.61 -3.50
C ILE A 246 1.79 5.45 -3.52
N PHE A 247 1.90 4.79 -4.66
CA PHE A 247 2.80 3.66 -4.89
C PHE A 247 3.77 4.00 -6.02
N LEU A 248 5.07 3.88 -5.73
CA LEU A 248 6.14 3.97 -6.71
C LEU A 248 6.71 2.57 -6.95
N ASP A 249 6.76 2.14 -8.20
CA ASP A 249 7.58 1.02 -8.66
C ASP A 249 8.62 1.57 -9.63
N TYR A 250 9.83 1.83 -9.12
CA TYR A 250 10.86 2.52 -9.88
C TYR A 250 11.32 1.69 -11.08
N GLU A 251 11.57 0.40 -10.88
CA GLU A 251 12.05 -0.50 -11.92
C GLU A 251 10.97 -0.77 -12.99
N ALA A 252 9.70 -0.84 -12.60
CA ALA A 252 8.60 -0.97 -13.55
C ALA A 252 8.26 0.35 -14.26
N GLY A 253 8.76 1.48 -13.77
CA GLY A 253 8.45 2.79 -14.34
C GLY A 253 7.04 3.29 -13.98
N GLU A 254 6.49 2.87 -12.84
CA GLU A 254 5.09 3.15 -12.48
C GLU A 254 4.95 4.06 -11.25
N VAL A 255 4.04 5.02 -11.32
CA VAL A 255 3.52 5.75 -10.16
C VAL A 255 2.00 5.59 -10.12
N SER A 256 1.51 4.83 -9.15
CA SER A 256 0.09 4.52 -8.98
C SER A 256 -0.52 5.26 -7.80
N PHE A 257 -1.76 5.70 -7.97
CA PHE A 257 -2.54 6.41 -6.98
C PHE A 257 -3.81 5.63 -6.65
N TYR A 258 -4.17 5.61 -5.37
CA TYR A 258 -5.32 4.89 -4.85
C TYR A 258 -6.17 5.80 -3.98
N ASN A 259 -7.48 5.64 -4.07
CA ASN A 259 -8.41 6.17 -3.10
C ASN A 259 -8.48 5.17 -1.96
N VAL A 260 -7.89 5.52 -0.81
CA VAL A 260 -7.84 4.60 0.34
C VAL A 260 -9.22 4.53 1.02
N THR A 261 -10.03 5.57 0.88
CA THR A 261 -11.37 5.67 1.49
C THR A 261 -12.30 4.58 0.97
N ASP A 262 -12.35 4.34 -0.33
CA ASP A 262 -13.19 3.29 -0.96
C ASP A 262 -12.38 2.10 -1.51
N ARG A 263 -11.06 2.13 -1.33
CA ARG A 263 -10.09 1.12 -1.79
C ARG A 263 -10.05 0.96 -3.32
N SER A 264 -10.41 2.01 -4.07
CA SER A 264 -10.34 2.01 -5.53
C SER A 264 -8.98 2.51 -6.04
N HIS A 265 -8.65 2.11 -7.27
CA HIS A 265 -7.56 2.70 -8.03
C HIS A 265 -8.00 4.04 -8.62
N LEU A 266 -7.12 5.05 -8.56
CA LEU A 266 -7.35 6.35 -9.16
C LEU A 266 -6.68 6.43 -10.53
N PHE A 267 -5.35 6.30 -10.57
CA PHE A 267 -4.59 6.47 -11.80
C PHE A 267 -3.20 5.84 -11.69
N THR A 268 -2.63 5.39 -12.81
CA THR A 268 -1.23 4.98 -12.90
C THR A 268 -0.54 5.72 -14.03
N PHE A 269 0.56 6.40 -13.70
CA PHE A 269 1.50 6.89 -14.69
C PHE A 269 2.49 5.79 -15.04
N THR A 270 2.87 5.71 -16.30
CA THR A 270 3.98 4.89 -16.78
C THR A 270 5.01 5.79 -17.46
N ASP A 271 6.27 5.69 -17.06
CA ASP A 271 7.38 6.48 -17.58
C ASP A 271 8.71 5.73 -17.40
N THR A 272 9.78 6.23 -18.00
CA THR A 272 11.14 5.73 -17.73
C THR A 272 11.82 6.66 -16.73
N PHE A 273 12.05 6.16 -15.52
CA PHE A 273 12.72 6.94 -14.48
C PHE A 273 14.25 6.88 -14.64
N SER A 274 14.88 8.02 -14.41
CA SER A 274 16.32 8.16 -14.28
C SER A 274 16.61 9.21 -13.21
N GLY A 275 17.68 8.98 -12.45
CA GLY A 275 18.04 9.83 -11.31
C GLY A 275 17.10 9.67 -10.11
N THR A 276 17.17 10.62 -9.20
CA THR A 276 16.45 10.58 -7.92
C THR A 276 15.01 11.09 -8.07
N LEU A 277 14.05 10.36 -7.49
CA LEU A 277 12.68 10.82 -7.28
C LEU A 277 12.44 11.14 -5.80
N ARG A 278 11.55 12.09 -5.53
CA ARG A 278 11.12 12.53 -4.19
C ARG A 278 9.60 12.53 -4.09
N PRO A 279 9.02 12.23 -2.91
CA PRO A 279 7.62 12.54 -2.63
C PRO A 279 7.33 14.03 -2.80
N TYR A 280 6.18 14.38 -3.36
CA TYR A 280 5.77 15.75 -3.65
C TYR A 280 4.42 16.08 -3.01
N PHE A 281 4.37 17.20 -2.28
CA PHE A 281 3.18 17.66 -1.56
C PHE A 281 2.91 19.14 -1.80
N CYS A 282 1.65 19.47 -2.08
CA CYS A 282 1.18 20.84 -2.22
C CYS A 282 -0.19 20.99 -1.55
N PRO A 283 -0.30 21.61 -0.36
CA PRO A 283 -1.61 21.90 0.25
C PRO A 283 -2.44 22.93 -0.53
N CYS A 284 -1.87 23.54 -1.58
CA CYS A 284 -2.46 24.59 -2.40
C CYS A 284 -2.80 25.87 -1.62
N ASN A 285 -3.25 26.90 -2.35
CA ASN A 285 -3.64 28.17 -1.76
C ASN A 285 -4.90 28.08 -0.90
N ASN A 286 -5.03 29.02 0.03
CA ASN A 286 -6.19 29.16 0.91
C ASN A 286 -7.09 30.32 0.46
N THR A 287 -7.52 30.33 -0.81
CA THR A 287 -8.40 31.39 -1.33
C THR A 287 -9.75 31.36 -0.58
N GLY A 288 -10.04 32.41 0.19
CA GLY A 288 -11.31 32.54 0.92
C GLY A 288 -11.41 31.73 2.22
N GLY A 289 -10.30 31.23 2.76
CA GLY A 289 -10.29 30.54 4.07
C GLY A 289 -10.80 29.10 4.07
N THR A 290 -11.14 28.54 2.91
CA THR A 290 -11.81 27.23 2.76
C THR A 290 -10.84 26.04 2.63
N ASN A 291 -9.52 26.27 2.61
CA ASN A 291 -8.51 25.23 2.40
C ASN A 291 -7.39 25.25 3.46
N THR A 292 -7.74 25.60 4.70
CA THR A 292 -6.83 25.75 5.85
C THR A 292 -6.31 24.43 6.42
N ALA A 293 -7.07 23.34 6.26
CA ALA A 293 -6.70 22.03 6.80
C ALA A 293 -5.35 21.54 6.24
N PRO A 294 -4.54 20.82 7.04
CA PRO A 294 -3.24 20.30 6.60
C PRO A 294 -3.39 19.09 5.68
N LEU A 295 -2.32 18.80 4.93
CA LEU A 295 -2.03 17.45 4.47
C LEU A 295 -1.29 16.72 5.58
N ILE A 296 -1.63 15.46 5.84
CA ILE A 296 -1.02 14.67 6.92
C ILE A 296 -0.52 13.35 6.34
N ILE A 297 0.79 13.09 6.41
CA ILE A 297 1.39 11.81 6.06
C ILE A 297 1.02 10.80 7.14
N CYS A 298 0.42 9.68 6.75
CA CYS A 298 0.03 8.65 7.70
C CYS A 298 1.25 7.84 8.17
N PRO A 299 1.33 7.48 9.45
CA PRO A 299 2.39 6.61 9.96
C PRO A 299 2.29 5.20 9.36
N VAL A 300 3.41 4.49 9.35
CA VAL A 300 3.41 3.05 9.03
C VAL A 300 2.54 2.31 10.04
N PRO A 301 1.58 1.47 9.62
CA PRO A 301 0.78 0.67 10.53
C PRO A 301 1.69 -0.16 11.44
N ALA A 302 1.58 0.02 12.76
CA ALA A 302 2.34 -0.78 13.71
C ALA A 302 1.96 -2.27 13.54
N GLN A 303 2.97 -3.15 13.52
CA GLN A 303 2.70 -4.57 13.77
C GLN A 303 2.07 -4.64 15.16
N ALA A 304 0.92 -5.31 15.27
CA ALA A 304 0.35 -5.65 16.57
C ALA A 304 1.35 -6.56 17.29
N GLY A 305 2.29 -5.95 18.00
CA GLY A 305 3.19 -6.61 18.92
C GLY A 305 2.36 -7.05 20.11
N GLY A 306 1.97 -8.33 20.12
CA GLY A 306 1.50 -8.99 21.32
C GLY A 306 2.62 -9.00 22.35
N ASN A 307 2.66 -7.97 23.20
CA ASN A 307 3.35 -8.05 24.47
C ASN A 307 2.44 -8.83 25.42
N LEU A 308 2.73 -10.12 25.59
CA LEU A 308 2.45 -10.84 26.83
C LEU A 308 3.64 -10.56 27.76
N CYS A 309 3.40 -9.78 28.82
CA CYS A 309 3.32 -10.27 30.21
C CYS A 309 4.63 -9.99 30.98
N PRO A 310 4.55 -9.89 32.31
CA PRO A 310 4.28 -11.04 33.18
C PRO A 310 2.80 -11.25 33.52
#